data_AF-A0AAE0KP14-F1
#
_entry.id   AF-A0AAE0KP14-F1
#
_cell.length_a   1.000
_cell.length_b   1.000
_cell.length_c   1.000
_cell.angle_alpha   90.00
_cell.angle_beta   90.00
_cell.angle_gamma   90.00
#
_symmetry.space_group_name_H-M   'P 1'
#
loop_
_entity.id
_entity.type
_entity.pdbx_description
1 polymer ?
#
loop_
_entity_poly.entity_id
_entity_poly.type
_entity_poly.pdbx_seq_one_letter_code
_entity_poly.pdbx_strand_id
1 'polypeptide(L)'
;MAPIALESEPSYLPLALALSHAAAVVYLSSKVGRSLYRARRELGPAQDTRHRSAQRSNLTIVFASLAALGFVLAATSALSYLGLSYQTWADERGVAVPKSPSELSFWGRDAAGTNATSLRLAYWLSDTPIHLDALEIVAERARRLWWGQQLDVATVSWMTLLAIEGRRRKIPHLWAYALLAHLVGLSFAQNLFYVAMLLTPSPFSGTQSRLERLLNRALPPKPDNWWPKPVLFFVPLTLNYGAIISLPYAVGTASFPVTAVLARALTFAPLVLPAIVPESWGVVYPDPHGVYGTFNKLFQFMSAAGLLMHAKATAVGLWHNMPEAYKHRHSIKIPFDTEKRSKWERSATAVEKVLGSMTDHPAVTGAGRDVLMCGLSLGLWAAVRAMDTGDMLQSIVPGYKAASGLQPTDPTQLPVKAESPAAEGQKQASASSSTALRRRANLSVSSISSSNSPGDEGSQTPKWRGRPRKVKAEPEPDPEDVPGDETYEPDADVRASATLGDVVPDDDFDWEAGSLAWALTALGGLGTGSSAVFGAESISR
;
A
#
# COMPACT_ATOMS: atom_id res chain seq x y z
N MET A 1 23.41 29.95 -24.90
CA MET A 1 22.92 31.28 -24.47
C MET A 1 24.09 32.09 -23.94
N ALA A 2 23.97 33.40 -23.76
CA ALA A 2 24.94 34.14 -22.95
C ALA A 2 24.79 33.69 -21.48
N PRO A 3 25.88 33.57 -20.68
CA PRO A 3 25.78 33.13 -19.30
C PRO A 3 25.03 34.17 -18.45
N ILE A 4 24.11 33.69 -17.60
CA ILE A 4 23.41 34.52 -16.62
C ILE A 4 24.39 34.87 -15.50
N ALA A 5 24.47 36.15 -15.13
CA ALA A 5 25.35 36.60 -14.06
C ALA A 5 24.85 36.15 -12.67
N LEU A 6 25.80 35.83 -11.78
CA LEU A 6 25.53 35.53 -10.37
C LEU A 6 25.29 36.84 -9.59
N GLU A 7 24.10 37.42 -9.76
CA GLU A 7 23.73 38.71 -9.14
C GLU A 7 23.00 38.56 -7.79
N SER A 8 22.55 37.36 -7.43
CA SER A 8 21.89 37.07 -6.14
C SER A 8 22.89 36.93 -4.99
N GLU A 9 22.54 37.39 -3.78
CA GLU A 9 23.23 36.97 -2.56
C GLU A 9 22.81 35.53 -2.18
N PRO A 10 23.71 34.68 -1.67
CA PRO A 10 23.40 33.28 -1.39
C PRO A 10 22.47 33.16 -0.17
N SER A 11 21.20 32.79 -0.40
CA SER A 11 20.29 32.47 0.68
C SER A 11 20.59 31.09 1.27
N TYR A 12 20.94 31.04 2.56
CA TYR A 12 21.13 29.76 3.28
C TYR A 12 19.82 29.08 3.67
N LEU A 13 18.67 29.74 3.53
CA LEU A 13 17.36 29.18 3.93
C LEU A 13 16.98 27.96 3.07
N PRO A 14 17.07 27.96 1.73
CA PRO A 14 16.77 26.77 0.93
C PRO A 14 17.75 25.61 1.16
N LEU A 15 19.03 25.89 1.44
CA LEU A 15 19.99 24.87 1.88
C LEU A 15 19.57 24.25 3.22
N ALA A 16 19.17 25.07 4.19
CA ALA A 16 18.65 24.60 5.47
C ALA A 16 17.35 23.78 5.29
N LEU A 17 16.45 24.17 4.37
CA LEU A 17 15.26 23.41 4.04
C LEU A 17 15.61 22.03 3.44
N ALA A 18 16.49 21.96 2.46
CA ALA A 18 16.93 20.70 1.85
C ALA A 18 17.59 19.75 2.87
N LEU A 19 18.46 20.28 3.74
CA LEU A 19 19.07 19.52 4.84
C LEU A 19 18.01 19.07 5.87
N SER A 20 17.04 19.94 6.19
CA SER A 20 15.94 19.60 7.11
C SER A 20 15.03 18.51 6.55
N HIS A 21 14.81 18.48 5.22
CA HIS A 21 14.08 17.40 4.55
C HIS A 21 14.81 16.07 4.74
N ALA A 22 16.09 16.00 4.38
CA ALA A 22 16.89 14.78 4.53
C ALA A 22 16.93 14.29 6.00
N ALA A 23 17.12 15.22 6.94
CA ALA A 23 17.07 14.91 8.37
C ALA A 23 15.68 14.43 8.83
N ALA A 24 14.60 15.02 8.32
CA ALA A 24 13.23 14.61 8.62
C ALA A 24 12.95 13.18 8.11
N VAL A 25 13.34 12.85 6.87
CA VAL A 25 13.18 11.49 6.32
C VAL A 25 13.89 10.44 7.18
N VAL A 26 15.15 10.70 7.56
CA VAL A 26 15.93 9.80 8.43
C VAL A 26 15.29 9.69 9.81
N TYR A 27 14.87 10.81 10.42
CA TYR A 27 14.21 10.82 11.72
C TYR A 27 12.88 10.07 11.72
N LEU A 28 12.02 10.32 10.73
CA LEU A 28 10.70 9.70 10.62
C LEU A 28 10.80 8.20 10.34
N SER A 29 11.66 7.79 9.41
CA SER A 29 11.93 6.37 9.12
C SER A 29 12.48 5.65 10.36
N SER A 30 13.42 6.29 11.09
CA SER A 30 13.95 5.75 12.35
C SER A 30 12.89 5.64 13.44
N LYS A 31 11.95 6.58 13.50
CA LYS A 31 10.85 6.61 14.47
C LYS A 31 9.82 5.52 14.19
N VAL A 32 9.41 5.38 12.92
CA VAL A 32 8.55 4.29 12.45
C VAL A 32 9.21 2.94 12.70
N GLY A 33 10.46 2.74 12.28
CA GLY A 33 11.21 1.49 12.51
C GLY A 33 11.32 1.12 13.99
N ARG A 34 11.54 2.10 14.89
CA ARG A 34 11.52 1.88 16.35
C ARG A 34 10.14 1.50 16.88
N SER A 35 9.05 2.07 16.36
CA SER A 35 7.69 1.64 16.74
C SER A 35 7.35 0.24 16.25
N LEU A 36 7.71 -0.11 15.01
CA LEU A 36 7.52 -1.45 14.45
C LEU A 36 8.31 -2.51 15.25
N TYR A 37 9.55 -2.18 15.64
CA TYR A 37 10.37 -3.05 16.49
C TYR A 37 9.75 -3.31 17.88
N ARG A 38 9.09 -2.30 18.46
CA ARG A 38 8.35 -2.44 19.72
C ARG A 38 7.09 -3.27 19.55
N ALA A 39 6.26 -2.97 18.55
CA ALA A 39 5.07 -3.74 18.21
C ALA A 39 5.40 -5.24 18.04
N ARG A 40 6.49 -5.57 17.32
CA ARG A 40 6.98 -6.95 17.17
C ARG A 40 7.37 -7.63 18.49
N ARG A 41 7.87 -6.88 19.48
CA ARG A 41 8.28 -7.41 20.80
C ARG A 41 7.12 -7.56 21.78
N GLU A 42 6.02 -6.85 21.55
CA GLU A 42 4.89 -6.72 22.49
C GLU A 42 3.65 -7.53 22.02
N LEU A 43 3.85 -8.46 21.07
CA LEU A 43 2.84 -9.43 20.66
C LEU A 43 2.50 -10.37 21.83
N GLY A 44 1.22 -10.42 22.23
CA GLY A 44 0.75 -11.30 23.30
C GLY A 44 0.73 -12.79 22.90
N PRO A 45 0.74 -13.72 23.87
CA PRO A 45 0.89 -15.16 23.62
C PRO A 45 -0.23 -15.76 22.75
N ALA A 46 -1.46 -15.25 22.85
CA ALA A 46 -2.58 -15.66 21.98
C ALA A 46 -2.36 -15.31 20.49
N GLN A 47 -1.45 -14.38 20.20
CA GLN A 47 -1.09 -13.92 18.85
C GLN A 47 0.27 -14.47 18.38
N ASP A 48 0.96 -15.27 19.19
CA ASP A 48 2.28 -15.86 18.89
C ASP A 48 2.22 -17.41 18.81
N THR A 49 1.18 -17.94 18.15
CA THR A 49 1.19 -19.36 17.78
C THR A 49 2.25 -19.59 16.70
N ARG A 50 2.98 -20.73 16.77
CA ARG A 50 4.13 -21.00 15.88
C ARG A 50 3.81 -20.84 14.39
N HIS A 51 2.62 -21.22 13.96
CA HIS A 51 2.16 -21.06 12.57
C HIS A 51 2.03 -19.58 12.18
N ARG A 52 1.21 -18.83 12.92
CA ARG A 52 0.94 -17.40 12.67
C ARG A 52 2.20 -16.55 12.78
N SER A 53 3.09 -16.88 13.72
CA SER A 53 4.38 -16.19 13.92
C SER A 53 5.30 -16.36 12.69
N ALA A 54 5.36 -17.56 12.10
CA ALA A 54 6.12 -17.84 10.89
C ALA A 54 5.55 -17.11 9.66
N GLN A 55 4.23 -17.24 9.41
CA GLN A 55 3.55 -16.56 8.30
C GLN A 55 3.69 -15.03 8.40
N ARG A 56 3.41 -14.45 9.57
CA ARG A 56 3.57 -13.01 9.85
C ARG A 56 5.01 -12.55 9.66
N SER A 57 6.01 -13.35 10.07
CA SER A 57 7.43 -13.03 9.84
C SER A 57 7.76 -12.98 8.35
N ASN A 58 7.31 -13.96 7.56
CA ASN A 58 7.53 -14.00 6.11
C ASN A 58 6.89 -12.79 5.41
N LEU A 59 5.62 -12.51 5.71
CA LEU A 59 4.89 -11.35 5.15
C LEU A 59 5.54 -10.02 5.56
N THR A 60 5.99 -9.91 6.81
CA THR A 60 6.75 -8.74 7.30
C THR A 60 8.04 -8.54 6.51
N ILE A 61 8.79 -9.60 6.21
CA ILE A 61 10.00 -9.53 5.38
C ILE A 61 9.66 -9.08 3.96
N VAL A 62 8.59 -9.63 3.37
CA VAL A 62 8.12 -9.24 2.03
C VAL A 62 7.79 -7.74 1.98
N PHE A 63 6.86 -7.24 2.79
CA PHE A 63 6.50 -5.82 2.75
C PHE A 63 7.64 -4.89 3.21
N ALA A 64 8.51 -5.31 4.13
CA ALA A 64 9.72 -4.54 4.46
C ALA A 64 10.71 -4.47 3.28
N SER A 65 10.81 -5.53 2.47
CA SER A 65 11.63 -5.54 1.25
C SER A 65 11.03 -4.65 0.15
N LEU A 66 9.71 -4.64 -0.02
CA LEU A 66 9.02 -3.70 -0.92
C LEU A 66 9.19 -2.25 -0.45
N ALA A 67 9.13 -1.98 0.86
CA ALA A 67 9.43 -0.66 1.41
C ALA A 67 10.88 -0.24 1.12
N ALA A 68 11.86 -1.12 1.38
CA ALA A 68 13.27 -0.84 1.09
C ALA A 68 13.50 -0.58 -0.42
N LEU A 69 12.86 -1.36 -1.29
CA LEU A 69 12.91 -1.15 -2.74
C LEU A 69 12.27 0.18 -3.15
N GLY A 70 11.10 0.52 -2.61
CA GLY A 70 10.43 1.80 -2.84
C GLY A 70 11.30 2.99 -2.41
N PHE A 71 11.96 2.90 -1.25
CA PHE A 71 12.92 3.91 -0.79
C PHE A 71 14.11 4.05 -1.75
N VAL A 72 14.70 2.94 -2.22
CA VAL A 72 15.82 2.97 -3.19
C VAL A 72 15.38 3.56 -4.53
N LEU A 73 14.19 3.22 -5.03
CA LEU A 73 13.65 3.76 -6.28
C LEU A 73 13.33 5.26 -6.16
N ALA A 74 12.79 5.71 -5.02
CA ALA A 74 12.58 7.12 -4.72
C ALA A 74 13.92 7.87 -4.64
N ALA A 75 14.87 7.39 -3.84
CA ALA A 75 16.18 8.02 -3.64
C ALA A 75 16.99 8.11 -4.94
N THR A 76 17.02 7.06 -5.77
CA THR A 76 17.72 7.08 -7.07
C THR A 76 17.08 8.04 -8.06
N SER A 77 15.74 8.13 -8.10
CA SER A 77 15.03 9.06 -8.98
C SER A 77 15.20 10.51 -8.51
N ALA A 78 15.17 10.75 -7.19
CA ALA A 78 15.45 12.06 -6.59
C ALA A 78 16.90 12.51 -6.86
N LEU A 79 17.91 11.66 -6.63
CA LEU A 79 19.31 11.97 -6.93
C LEU A 79 19.53 12.26 -8.42
N SER A 80 18.85 11.53 -9.31
CA SER A 80 18.91 11.77 -10.76
C SER A 80 18.33 13.14 -11.14
N TYR A 81 17.22 13.54 -10.50
CA TYR A 81 16.61 14.86 -10.69
C TYR A 81 17.48 15.99 -10.11
N LEU A 82 17.99 15.82 -8.89
CA LEU A 82 18.93 16.77 -8.27
C LEU A 82 20.17 17.00 -9.16
N GLY A 83 20.73 15.92 -9.73
CA GLY A 83 21.85 16.00 -10.66
C GLY A 83 21.52 16.78 -11.95
N LEU A 84 20.38 16.48 -12.58
CA LEU A 84 19.92 17.17 -13.79
C LEU A 84 19.61 18.66 -13.55
N SER A 85 18.97 18.97 -12.43
CA SER A 85 18.66 20.34 -12.00
C SER A 85 19.94 21.16 -11.76
N TYR A 86 20.92 20.60 -11.04
CA TYR A 86 22.21 21.26 -10.82
C TYR A 86 22.99 21.45 -12.14
N GLN A 87 23.00 20.46 -13.04
CA GLN A 87 23.63 20.58 -14.36
C GLN A 87 23.02 21.72 -15.18
N THR A 88 21.69 21.82 -15.22
CA THR A 88 20.99 22.86 -15.98
C THR A 88 21.28 24.25 -15.41
N TRP A 89 21.19 24.42 -14.08
CA TRP A 89 21.53 25.67 -13.39
C TRP A 89 22.99 26.11 -13.64
N ALA A 90 23.93 25.16 -13.67
CA ALA A 90 25.35 25.40 -13.88
C ALA A 90 25.66 25.79 -15.34
N ASP A 91 25.08 25.08 -16.32
CA ASP A 91 25.25 25.35 -17.74
C ASP A 91 24.73 26.76 -18.12
N GLU A 92 23.58 27.18 -17.55
CA GLU A 92 23.03 28.54 -17.71
C GLU A 92 23.96 29.66 -17.22
N ARG A 93 24.78 29.36 -16.20
CA ARG A 93 25.71 30.31 -15.54
C ARG A 93 27.16 30.14 -15.98
N GLY A 94 27.43 29.24 -16.93
CA GLY A 94 28.78 28.94 -17.41
C GLY A 94 29.70 28.30 -16.35
N VAL A 95 29.13 27.67 -15.31
CA VAL A 95 29.89 27.00 -14.25
C VAL A 95 30.32 25.63 -14.74
N ALA A 96 31.63 25.37 -14.76
CA ALA A 96 32.17 24.09 -15.20
C ALA A 96 31.73 22.93 -14.28
N VAL A 97 30.81 22.08 -14.76
CA VAL A 97 30.43 20.84 -14.08
C VAL A 97 31.45 19.74 -14.40
N PRO A 98 31.94 18.97 -13.41
CA PRO A 98 32.78 17.81 -13.66
C PRO A 98 32.02 16.77 -14.50
N LYS A 99 32.65 16.28 -15.58
CA LYS A 99 31.99 15.40 -16.55
C LYS A 99 31.97 13.93 -16.12
N SER A 100 32.73 13.59 -15.07
CA SER A 100 32.83 12.24 -14.53
C SER A 100 32.15 12.09 -13.17
N PRO A 101 31.41 10.99 -12.90
CA PRO A 101 30.95 10.64 -11.56
C PRO A 101 32.07 10.50 -10.52
N SER A 102 33.30 10.19 -10.94
CA SER A 102 34.47 10.11 -10.05
C SER A 102 35.06 11.48 -9.68
N GLU A 103 34.78 12.52 -10.46
CA GLU A 103 35.13 13.91 -10.14
C GLU A 103 34.00 14.61 -9.36
N LEU A 104 32.80 14.02 -9.35
CA LEU A 104 31.59 14.51 -8.66
C LEU A 104 31.67 14.33 -7.14
N SER A 105 32.80 14.73 -6.57
CA SER A 105 32.99 14.91 -5.14
C SER A 105 32.09 16.04 -4.66
N PHE A 106 30.89 15.69 -4.18
CA PHE A 106 29.96 16.61 -3.49
C PHE A 106 30.61 17.35 -2.31
N TRP A 107 31.73 16.81 -1.82
CA TRP A 107 32.57 17.32 -0.73
C TRP A 107 33.97 17.75 -1.20
N GLY A 108 34.13 17.98 -2.50
CA GLY A 108 35.39 18.38 -3.13
C GLY A 108 35.89 19.71 -2.59
N ARG A 109 37.14 19.71 -2.12
CA ARG A 109 37.89 20.91 -1.76
C ARG A 109 38.62 21.38 -3.02
N ASP A 110 38.20 22.50 -3.62
CA ASP A 110 38.89 23.11 -4.75
C ASP A 110 40.37 23.36 -4.38
N ALA A 111 41.27 23.35 -5.37
CA ALA A 111 42.73 23.51 -5.17
C ALA A 111 43.14 24.83 -4.48
N ALA A 112 42.22 25.80 -4.38
CA ALA A 112 42.38 27.06 -3.64
C ALA A 112 42.04 26.97 -2.14
N GLY A 113 41.62 25.80 -1.63
CA GLY A 113 41.38 25.57 -0.19
C GLY A 113 40.09 26.18 0.38
N THR A 114 39.30 26.90 -0.40
CA THR A 114 38.04 27.53 0.00
C THR A 114 36.82 26.63 -0.22
N ASN A 115 35.75 26.84 0.57
CA ASN A 115 34.53 26.02 0.56
C ASN A 115 33.59 26.32 -0.65
N ALA A 116 34.16 26.48 -1.85
CA ALA A 116 33.44 26.91 -3.05
C ALA A 116 32.26 25.98 -3.44
N THR A 117 32.35 24.69 -3.15
CA THR A 117 31.27 23.71 -3.31
C THR A 117 30.03 24.06 -2.47
N SER A 118 30.20 24.39 -1.18
CA SER A 118 29.09 24.80 -0.32
C SER A 118 28.42 26.11 -0.79
N LEU A 119 29.22 27.03 -1.33
CA LEU A 119 28.74 28.30 -1.88
C LEU A 119 27.92 28.07 -3.16
N ARG A 120 28.42 27.25 -4.10
CA ARG A 120 27.70 26.87 -5.34
C ARG A 120 26.39 26.14 -5.04
N LEU A 121 26.37 25.24 -4.05
CA LEU A 121 25.15 24.57 -3.61
C LEU A 121 24.15 25.55 -2.99
N ALA A 122 24.61 26.53 -2.20
CA ALA A 122 23.73 27.57 -1.66
C ALA A 122 23.10 28.43 -2.77
N TYR A 123 23.88 28.83 -3.79
CA TYR A 123 23.33 29.54 -4.96
C TYR A 123 22.32 28.71 -5.75
N TRP A 124 22.64 27.46 -6.09
CA TRP A 124 21.71 26.57 -6.81
C TRP A 124 20.39 26.39 -6.06
N LEU A 125 20.44 26.10 -4.76
CA LEU A 125 19.24 25.93 -3.94
C LEU A 125 18.49 27.25 -3.71
N SER A 126 19.18 28.40 -3.75
CA SER A 126 18.56 29.72 -3.67
C SER A 126 17.83 30.10 -4.97
N ASP A 127 18.40 29.74 -6.12
CA ASP A 127 17.86 30.06 -7.45
C ASP A 127 16.77 29.07 -7.90
N THR A 128 16.84 27.80 -7.46
CA THR A 128 15.98 26.71 -7.96
C THR A 128 15.09 26.12 -6.85
N PRO A 129 13.75 26.30 -6.89
CA PRO A 129 12.83 25.78 -5.88
C PRO A 129 12.51 24.29 -6.12
N ILE A 130 13.52 23.43 -5.96
CA ILE A 130 13.54 21.98 -6.29
C ILE A 130 12.23 21.22 -6.02
N HIS A 131 11.59 21.40 -4.87
CA HIS A 131 10.36 20.66 -4.54
C HIS A 131 9.13 21.14 -5.33
N LEU A 132 9.06 22.43 -5.66
CA LEU A 132 7.97 22.99 -6.47
C LEU A 132 8.22 22.70 -7.94
N ASP A 133 9.46 22.88 -8.41
CA ASP A 133 9.88 22.56 -9.78
C ASP A 133 9.60 21.08 -10.15
N ALA A 134 9.95 20.14 -9.26
CA ALA A 134 9.61 18.72 -9.46
C ALA A 134 8.10 18.46 -9.63
N LEU A 135 7.25 19.14 -8.86
CA LEU A 135 5.79 19.03 -8.96
C LEU A 135 5.27 19.71 -10.22
N GLU A 136 5.85 20.84 -10.61
CA GLU A 136 5.47 21.62 -11.79
C GLU A 136 5.80 20.84 -13.07
N ILE A 137 7.00 20.26 -13.17
CA ILE A 137 7.43 19.43 -14.31
C ILE A 137 6.50 18.22 -14.50
N VAL A 138 6.00 17.62 -13.41
CA VAL A 138 5.02 16.53 -13.45
C VAL A 138 3.63 17.04 -13.90
N ALA A 139 3.21 18.22 -13.44
CA ALA A 139 1.93 18.82 -13.80
C ALA A 139 1.87 19.44 -15.23
N GLU A 140 3.01 19.88 -15.77
CA GLU A 140 3.14 20.64 -17.04
C GLU A 140 2.50 19.94 -18.25
N ARG A 141 2.67 18.62 -18.36
CA ARG A 141 2.28 17.87 -19.57
C ARG A 141 1.29 16.78 -19.22
N ALA A 142 0.21 16.70 -19.99
CA ALA A 142 -0.85 15.70 -19.84
C ALA A 142 -0.34 14.25 -19.67
N ARG A 143 0.73 13.86 -20.38
CA ARG A 143 1.35 12.52 -20.24
C ARG A 143 2.09 12.30 -18.92
N ARG A 144 2.75 13.33 -18.38
CA ARG A 144 3.46 13.29 -17.10
C ARG A 144 2.46 13.36 -15.93
N LEU A 145 1.45 14.23 -16.07
CA LEU A 145 0.34 14.38 -15.13
C LEU A 145 -0.42 13.05 -14.94
N TRP A 146 -0.54 12.23 -15.99
CA TRP A 146 -1.16 10.91 -15.91
C TRP A 146 -0.54 9.99 -14.83
N TRP A 147 0.77 10.11 -14.59
CA TRP A 147 1.45 9.42 -13.50
C TRP A 147 1.28 10.13 -12.15
N GLY A 148 1.54 11.44 -12.09
CA GLY A 148 1.45 12.22 -10.85
C GLY A 148 0.05 12.22 -10.21
N GLN A 149 -0.99 12.42 -11.03
CA GLN A 149 -2.37 12.44 -10.58
C GLN A 149 -2.82 11.10 -9.98
N GLN A 150 -2.24 9.97 -10.40
CA GLN A 150 -2.55 8.67 -9.80
C GLN A 150 -2.02 8.55 -8.37
N LEU A 151 -0.83 9.08 -8.07
CA LEU A 151 -0.32 9.14 -6.70
C LEU A 151 -1.17 10.05 -5.83
N ASP A 152 -1.54 11.22 -6.32
CA ASP A 152 -2.30 12.19 -5.54
C ASP A 152 -3.67 11.63 -5.12
N VAL A 153 -4.40 11.01 -6.06
CA VAL A 153 -5.68 10.35 -5.77
C VAL A 153 -5.52 9.14 -4.86
N ALA A 154 -4.52 8.28 -5.09
CA ALA A 154 -4.27 7.11 -4.25
C ALA A 154 -3.86 7.48 -2.82
N THR A 155 -3.12 8.59 -2.66
CA THR A 155 -2.74 9.12 -1.34
C THR A 155 -3.98 9.49 -0.52
N VAL A 156 -5.05 10.00 -1.13
CA VAL A 156 -6.31 10.33 -0.42
C VAL A 156 -6.96 9.06 0.15
N SER A 157 -7.08 8.00 -0.66
CA SER A 157 -7.62 6.72 -0.22
C SER A 157 -6.74 6.07 0.87
N TRP A 158 -5.42 6.14 0.71
CA TRP A 158 -4.46 5.62 1.69
C TRP A 158 -4.45 6.40 3.01
N MET A 159 -4.53 7.73 2.98
CA MET A 159 -4.67 8.56 4.20
C MET A 159 -5.97 8.25 4.95
N THR A 160 -7.03 7.88 4.23
CA THR A 160 -8.30 7.45 4.83
C THR A 160 -8.17 6.08 5.50
N LEU A 161 -7.51 5.10 4.87
CA LEU A 161 -7.14 3.83 5.53
C LEU A 161 -6.30 4.08 6.78
N LEU A 162 -5.24 4.88 6.66
CA LEU A 162 -4.32 5.22 7.75
C LEU A 162 -5.05 5.84 8.95
N ALA A 163 -6.09 6.65 8.70
CA ALA A 163 -6.92 7.24 9.74
C ALA A 163 -7.89 6.24 10.39
N ILE A 164 -8.45 5.31 9.62
CA ILE A 164 -9.39 4.27 10.10
C ILE A 164 -8.63 3.19 10.88
N GLU A 165 -7.80 2.41 10.17
CA GLU A 165 -7.10 1.26 10.74
C GLU A 165 -6.03 1.68 11.77
N GLY A 166 -5.41 2.85 11.56
CA GLY A 166 -4.47 3.42 12.52
C GLY A 166 -5.12 3.77 13.87
N ARG A 167 -6.37 4.27 13.87
CA ARG A 167 -7.15 4.48 15.10
C ARG A 167 -7.62 3.16 15.69
N ARG A 168 -8.18 2.25 14.86
CA ARG A 168 -8.69 0.93 15.27
C ARG A 168 -7.65 0.11 16.02
N ARG A 169 -6.42 0.05 15.50
CA ARG A 169 -5.29 -0.72 16.06
C ARG A 169 -4.45 0.07 17.08
N LYS A 170 -4.80 1.34 17.33
CA LYS A 170 -4.02 2.27 18.17
C LYS A 170 -2.53 2.35 17.74
N ILE A 171 -2.27 2.32 16.42
CA ILE A 171 -0.90 2.36 15.87
C ILE A 171 -0.25 3.71 16.22
N PRO A 172 0.94 3.72 16.85
CA PRO A 172 1.58 4.96 17.25
C PRO A 172 2.11 5.75 16.05
N HIS A 173 2.11 7.08 16.20
CA HIS A 173 2.76 8.02 15.27
C HIS A 173 2.26 7.96 13.81
N LEU A 174 0.95 7.80 13.57
CA LEU A 174 0.34 7.81 12.23
C LEU A 174 0.81 8.98 11.34
N TRP A 175 0.98 10.16 11.93
CA TRP A 175 1.51 11.35 11.27
C TRP A 175 2.89 11.15 10.62
N ALA A 176 3.73 10.25 11.14
CA ALA A 176 5.04 9.96 10.58
C ALA A 176 4.92 9.15 9.27
N TYR A 177 4.00 8.18 9.19
CA TYR A 177 3.68 7.50 7.93
C TYR A 177 3.12 8.50 6.91
N ALA A 178 2.18 9.35 7.34
CA ALA A 178 1.58 10.39 6.50
C ALA A 178 2.62 11.37 5.91
N LEU A 179 3.59 11.83 6.72
CA LEU A 179 4.69 12.66 6.23
C LEU A 179 5.63 11.91 5.29
N LEU A 180 5.96 10.64 5.57
CA LEU A 180 6.83 9.84 4.70
C LEU A 180 6.24 9.62 3.29
N ALA A 181 4.91 9.55 3.17
CA ALA A 181 4.24 9.45 1.88
C ALA A 181 4.50 10.67 0.97
N HIS A 182 4.63 11.87 1.57
CA HIS A 182 4.88 13.11 0.83
C HIS A 182 6.36 13.50 0.73
N LEU A 183 7.21 13.01 1.65
CA LEU A 183 8.66 13.29 1.64
C LEU A 183 9.46 12.28 0.80
N VAL A 184 9.05 11.00 0.78
CA VAL A 184 9.77 9.93 0.07
C VAL A 184 8.95 9.41 -1.11
N GLY A 185 7.70 9.04 -0.86
CA GLY A 185 6.82 8.41 -1.84
C GLY A 185 5.77 7.53 -1.17
N LEU A 186 4.65 7.33 -1.85
CA LEU A 186 3.49 6.62 -1.33
C LEU A 186 3.83 5.14 -1.10
N SER A 187 4.55 4.49 -2.01
CA SER A 187 4.86 3.05 -1.91
C SER A 187 5.72 2.71 -0.69
N PHE A 188 6.65 3.59 -0.32
CA PHE A 188 7.47 3.43 0.89
C PHE A 188 6.61 3.48 2.15
N ALA A 189 5.78 4.52 2.28
CA ALA A 189 4.92 4.72 3.45
C ALA A 189 3.81 3.66 3.54
N GLN A 190 3.21 3.28 2.41
CA GLN A 190 2.20 2.23 2.30
C GLN A 190 2.74 0.88 2.76
N ASN A 191 3.91 0.45 2.27
CA ASN A 191 4.51 -0.82 2.67
C ASN A 191 4.97 -0.82 4.14
N LEU A 192 5.47 0.30 4.67
CA LEU A 192 5.72 0.42 6.10
C LEU A 192 4.43 0.32 6.93
N PHE A 193 3.31 0.85 6.44
CA PHE A 193 2.02 0.74 7.12
C PHE A 193 1.43 -0.67 7.03
N TYR A 194 1.64 -1.41 5.93
CA TYR A 194 1.34 -2.85 5.86
C TYR A 194 2.12 -3.66 6.90
N VAL A 195 3.42 -3.38 7.06
CA VAL A 195 4.21 -3.96 8.16
C VAL A 195 3.65 -3.55 9.53
N ALA A 196 3.16 -2.31 9.70
CA ALA A 196 2.50 -1.90 10.93
C ALA A 196 1.25 -2.74 11.23
N MET A 197 0.33 -2.87 10.26
CA MET A 197 -0.90 -3.65 10.42
C MET A 197 -0.61 -5.13 10.75
N LEU A 198 0.37 -5.75 10.08
CA LEU A 198 0.79 -7.13 10.38
C LEU A 198 1.38 -7.31 11.80
N LEU A 199 2.04 -6.28 12.33
CA LEU A 199 2.66 -6.30 13.66
C LEU A 199 1.77 -5.78 14.79
N THR A 200 0.61 -5.18 14.46
CA THR A 200 -0.42 -4.77 15.43
C THR A 200 -1.75 -5.46 15.12
N PRO A 201 -1.89 -6.77 15.42
CA PRO A 201 -3.14 -7.51 15.24
C PRO A 201 -4.19 -7.16 16.31
N SER A 202 -3.76 -6.59 17.45
CA SER A 202 -4.60 -6.14 18.56
C SER A 202 -4.24 -4.70 18.95
N PRO A 203 -5.17 -3.94 19.56
CA PRO A 203 -4.92 -2.55 19.96
C PRO A 203 -3.80 -2.45 21.01
N PHE A 204 -2.79 -1.64 20.71
CA PHE A 204 -1.59 -1.48 21.54
C PHE A 204 -1.88 -0.69 22.84
N SER A 205 -1.53 -1.24 24.00
CA SER A 205 -1.64 -0.60 25.33
C SER A 205 -0.48 0.38 25.60
N GLY A 206 -0.27 1.30 24.66
CA GLY A 206 0.94 2.13 24.60
C GLY A 206 1.09 3.20 25.68
N THR A 207 2.33 3.38 26.14
CA THR A 207 2.71 4.50 27.01
C THR A 207 2.61 5.84 26.26
N GLN A 208 1.74 6.74 26.70
CA GLN A 208 1.49 8.03 26.05
C GLN A 208 2.75 8.91 25.94
N SER A 209 3.03 9.37 24.72
CA SER A 209 4.14 10.28 24.44
C SER A 209 3.93 11.66 25.08
N ARG A 210 4.99 12.46 25.21
CA ARG A 210 4.89 13.84 25.73
C ARG A 210 4.01 14.71 24.82
N LEU A 211 4.04 14.48 23.51
CA LEU A 211 3.19 15.18 22.53
C LEU A 211 1.72 14.78 22.71
N GLU A 212 1.42 13.49 22.84
CA GLU A 212 0.06 13.02 23.11
C GLU A 212 -0.49 13.59 24.41
N ARG A 213 0.30 13.67 25.49
CA ARG A 213 -0.14 14.32 26.74
C ARG A 213 -0.43 15.82 26.59
N LEU A 214 0.31 16.54 25.75
CA LEU A 214 0.03 17.94 25.45
C LEU A 214 -1.21 18.09 24.56
N LEU A 215 -1.36 17.23 23.55
CA LEU A 215 -2.54 17.20 22.67
C LEU A 215 -3.81 16.83 23.45
N ASN A 216 -3.77 15.80 24.30
CA ASN A 216 -4.88 15.37 25.16
C ASN A 216 -5.31 16.44 26.18
N ARG A 217 -4.42 17.41 26.48
CA ARG A 217 -4.74 18.58 27.32
C ARG A 217 -5.42 19.71 26.53
N ALA A 218 -5.16 19.82 25.23
CA ALA A 218 -5.75 20.82 24.34
C ALA A 218 -7.05 20.32 23.65
N LEU A 219 -7.12 19.02 23.38
CA LEU A 219 -8.22 18.31 22.75
C LEU A 219 -8.48 17.04 23.59
N PRO A 220 -9.57 16.96 24.36
CA PRO A 220 -9.81 15.81 25.23
C PRO A 220 -9.91 14.50 24.42
N PRO A 221 -9.44 13.37 24.98
CA PRO A 221 -9.59 12.07 24.34
C PRO A 221 -11.07 11.76 24.15
N LYS A 222 -11.42 11.31 22.94
CA LYS A 222 -12.80 11.00 22.55
C LYS A 222 -13.17 9.60 23.03
N PRO A 223 -14.45 9.31 23.32
CA PRO A 223 -14.86 7.98 23.74
C PRO A 223 -14.50 6.93 22.68
N ASP A 224 -14.26 5.69 23.14
CA ASP A 224 -14.08 4.56 22.24
C ASP A 224 -15.31 4.41 21.32
N ASN A 225 -15.11 3.90 20.11
CA ASN A 225 -16.12 3.80 19.04
C ASN A 225 -16.75 5.14 18.56
N TRP A 226 -16.17 6.30 18.93
CA TRP A 226 -16.57 7.60 18.37
C TRP A 226 -15.99 7.86 16.97
N TRP A 227 -16.85 8.25 16.03
CA TRP A 227 -16.45 8.69 14.68
C TRP A 227 -17.12 10.01 14.25
N PRO A 228 -16.42 10.93 13.54
CA PRO A 228 -17.05 12.14 13.01
C PRO A 228 -18.17 11.83 12.00
N LYS A 229 -19.20 12.68 11.91
CA LYS A 229 -20.28 12.52 10.92
C LYS A 229 -19.72 12.50 9.48
N PRO A 230 -20.24 11.64 8.57
CA PRO A 230 -19.68 11.43 7.23
C PRO A 230 -19.47 12.72 6.42
N VAL A 231 -20.42 13.67 6.55
CA VAL A 231 -20.43 14.97 5.87
C VAL A 231 -19.14 15.76 6.10
N LEU A 232 -18.50 15.61 7.27
CA LEU A 232 -17.27 16.31 7.63
C LEU A 232 -16.05 15.83 6.87
N PHE A 233 -16.08 14.60 6.32
CA PHE A 233 -15.03 14.09 5.44
C PHE A 233 -15.30 14.46 3.98
N PHE A 234 -16.56 14.41 3.52
CA PHE A 234 -16.89 14.72 2.12
C PHE A 234 -16.48 16.14 1.69
N VAL A 235 -16.61 17.15 2.54
CA VAL A 235 -16.24 18.55 2.22
C VAL A 235 -14.73 18.73 1.95
N PRO A 236 -13.81 18.33 2.84
CA PRO A 236 -12.37 18.43 2.55
C PRO A 236 -11.92 17.44 1.47
N LEU A 237 -12.59 16.30 1.28
CA LEU A 237 -12.31 15.39 0.15
C LEU A 237 -12.69 16.02 -1.20
N THR A 238 -13.85 16.66 -1.33
CA THR A 238 -14.22 17.38 -2.57
C THR A 238 -13.29 18.56 -2.84
N LEU A 239 -12.90 19.31 -1.80
CA LEU A 239 -11.89 20.36 -1.92
C LEU A 239 -10.52 19.82 -2.34
N ASN A 240 -10.10 18.65 -1.82
CA ASN A 240 -8.85 18.01 -2.20
C ASN A 240 -8.85 17.61 -3.68
N TYR A 241 -9.90 16.92 -4.15
CA TYR A 241 -10.04 16.57 -5.56
C TYR A 241 -10.16 17.80 -6.46
N GLY A 242 -10.82 18.87 -6.00
CA GLY A 242 -10.85 20.17 -6.68
C GLY A 242 -9.45 20.78 -6.83
N ALA A 243 -8.63 20.76 -5.77
CA ALA A 243 -7.25 21.22 -5.80
C ALA A 243 -6.40 20.39 -6.79
N ILE A 244 -6.51 19.06 -6.77
CA ILE A 244 -5.84 18.16 -7.73
C ILE A 244 -6.27 18.46 -9.18
N ILE A 245 -7.57 18.70 -9.43
CA ILE A 245 -8.07 19.10 -10.77
C ILE A 245 -7.44 20.43 -11.21
N SER A 246 -7.23 21.37 -10.29
CA SER A 246 -6.72 22.71 -10.59
C SER A 246 -5.21 22.77 -10.89
N LEU A 247 -4.41 21.80 -10.40
CA LEU A 247 -2.95 21.75 -10.58
C LEU A 247 -2.45 22.06 -12.00
N PRO A 248 -2.87 21.34 -13.07
CA PRO A 248 -2.38 21.59 -14.43
C PRO A 248 -2.79 22.96 -15.00
N TYR A 249 -3.84 23.59 -14.46
CA TYR A 249 -4.26 24.94 -14.87
C TYR A 249 -3.50 26.05 -14.13
N ALA A 250 -2.82 25.71 -13.03
CA ALA A 250 -2.01 26.63 -12.23
C ALA A 250 -0.54 26.69 -12.70
N VAL A 251 -0.04 25.70 -13.43
CA VAL A 251 1.33 25.64 -13.98
C VAL A 251 1.69 26.92 -14.74
N GLY A 252 2.92 27.41 -14.55
CA GLY A 252 3.43 28.64 -15.16
C GLY A 252 2.83 29.92 -14.57
N THR A 253 2.02 29.83 -13.49
CA THR A 253 1.44 30.98 -12.81
C THR A 253 1.93 31.08 -11.37
N ALA A 254 1.91 32.29 -10.81
CA ALA A 254 2.22 32.53 -9.40
C ALA A 254 1.28 31.78 -8.40
N SER A 255 0.17 31.20 -8.87
CA SER A 255 -0.74 30.39 -8.05
C SER A 255 -0.30 28.93 -7.88
N PHE A 256 0.65 28.44 -8.69
CA PHE A 256 1.08 27.03 -8.65
C PHE A 256 1.55 26.58 -7.25
N PRO A 257 2.44 27.31 -6.54
CA PRO A 257 2.93 26.87 -5.23
C PRO A 257 1.81 26.75 -4.18
N VAL A 258 0.87 27.69 -4.18
CA VAL A 258 -0.28 27.69 -3.26
C VAL A 258 -1.20 26.51 -3.55
N THR A 259 -1.49 26.27 -4.84
CA THR A 259 -2.32 25.13 -5.28
C THR A 259 -1.67 23.79 -4.95
N ALA A 260 -0.36 23.65 -5.18
CA ALA A 260 0.40 22.45 -4.85
C ALA A 260 0.44 22.16 -3.34
N VAL A 261 0.73 23.18 -2.52
CA VAL A 261 0.71 23.06 -1.05
C VAL A 261 -0.70 22.74 -0.54
N LEU A 262 -1.74 23.38 -1.09
CA LEU A 262 -3.13 23.13 -0.70
C LEU A 262 -3.57 21.69 -1.04
N ALA A 263 -3.26 21.20 -2.26
CA ALA A 263 -3.55 19.84 -2.67
C ALA A 263 -2.85 18.81 -1.75
N ARG A 264 -1.59 19.04 -1.39
CA ARG A 264 -0.83 18.20 -0.44
C ARG A 264 -1.39 18.28 0.99
N ALA A 265 -1.66 19.48 1.50
CA ALA A 265 -2.14 19.70 2.87
C ALA A 265 -3.53 19.09 3.12
N LEU A 266 -4.44 19.19 2.14
CA LEU A 266 -5.79 18.64 2.26
C LEU A 266 -5.82 17.10 2.33
N THR A 267 -4.78 16.38 1.87
CA THR A 267 -4.70 14.91 2.04
C THR A 267 -4.63 14.47 3.50
N PHE A 268 -4.19 15.34 4.42
CA PHE A 268 -4.13 15.05 5.85
C PHE A 268 -5.51 15.15 6.54
N ALA A 269 -6.55 15.66 5.86
CA ALA A 269 -7.86 15.86 6.46
C ALA A 269 -8.47 14.60 7.11
N PRO A 270 -8.43 13.39 6.50
CA PRO A 270 -8.94 12.17 7.14
C PRO A 270 -8.24 11.85 8.47
N LEU A 271 -6.95 12.19 8.61
CA LEU A 271 -6.17 11.99 9.83
C LEU A 271 -6.47 13.06 10.90
N VAL A 272 -6.63 14.31 10.47
CA VAL A 272 -6.72 15.48 11.36
C VAL A 272 -8.15 15.71 11.88
N LEU A 273 -9.18 15.46 11.06
CA LEU A 273 -10.59 15.63 11.46
C LEU A 273 -10.95 14.80 12.72
N PRO A 274 -10.62 13.49 12.81
CA PRO A 274 -10.76 12.71 14.03
C PRO A 274 -10.15 13.31 15.29
N ALA A 275 -9.10 14.14 15.19
CA ALA A 275 -8.51 14.82 16.33
C ALA A 275 -9.26 16.12 16.68
N ILE A 276 -9.48 17.00 15.69
CA ILE A 276 -9.94 18.39 15.94
C ILE A 276 -11.47 18.51 16.12
N VAL A 277 -12.28 17.67 15.45
CA VAL A 277 -13.75 17.82 15.41
C VAL A 277 -14.38 17.67 16.82
N PRO A 278 -15.27 18.56 17.29
CA PRO A 278 -15.94 18.43 18.59
C PRO A 278 -16.73 17.12 18.74
N GLU A 279 -16.85 16.60 19.95
CA GLU A 279 -17.54 15.33 20.22
C GLU A 279 -19.00 15.31 19.72
N SER A 280 -19.72 16.42 19.88
CA SER A 280 -21.11 16.63 19.41
C SER A 280 -21.30 16.55 17.88
N TRP A 281 -20.20 16.61 17.13
CA TRP A 281 -20.17 16.51 15.66
C TRP A 281 -19.88 15.09 15.15
N GLY A 282 -19.68 14.14 16.06
CA GLY A 282 -19.61 12.71 15.73
C GLY A 282 -20.83 11.93 16.18
N VAL A 283 -20.68 10.61 16.15
CA VAL A 283 -21.61 9.61 16.67
C VAL A 283 -20.77 8.57 17.42
N VAL A 284 -21.20 8.19 18.61
CA VAL A 284 -20.68 7.02 19.33
C VAL A 284 -21.49 5.82 18.88
N TYR A 285 -20.82 4.80 18.35
CA TYR A 285 -21.47 3.58 17.90
C TYR A 285 -21.42 2.53 19.02
N PRO A 286 -22.55 1.86 19.34
CA PRO A 286 -22.57 0.83 20.39
C PRO A 286 -21.74 -0.40 19.99
N ASP A 287 -21.63 -0.65 18.69
CA ASP A 287 -20.89 -1.73 18.06
C ASP A 287 -19.93 -1.12 17.01
N PRO A 288 -18.63 -1.47 16.99
CA PRO A 288 -17.67 -1.06 15.95
C PRO A 288 -18.17 -1.24 14.52
N HIS A 289 -18.93 -2.30 14.21
CA HIS A 289 -19.41 -2.56 12.85
C HIS A 289 -20.46 -1.53 12.38
N GLY A 290 -21.10 -0.81 13.30
CA GLY A 290 -22.05 0.26 12.97
C GLY A 290 -21.47 1.40 12.12
N VAL A 291 -20.14 1.57 12.11
CA VAL A 291 -19.44 2.59 11.30
C VAL A 291 -19.28 2.17 9.83
N TYR A 292 -19.42 0.89 9.49
CA TYR A 292 -18.95 0.36 8.18
C TYR A 292 -19.73 0.91 7.00
N GLY A 293 -21.03 1.16 7.17
CA GLY A 293 -21.85 1.86 6.17
C GLY A 293 -21.41 3.31 5.90
N THR A 294 -20.65 3.94 6.81
CA THR A 294 -19.98 5.23 6.59
C THR A 294 -18.67 5.05 5.83
N PHE A 295 -17.81 4.10 6.24
CA PHE A 295 -16.54 3.82 5.56
C PHE A 295 -16.78 3.45 4.09
N ASN A 296 -17.72 2.55 3.83
CA ASN A 296 -18.08 2.15 2.48
C ASN A 296 -18.47 3.35 1.60
N LYS A 297 -19.32 4.26 2.08
CA LYS A 297 -19.70 5.48 1.34
C LYS A 297 -18.52 6.43 1.08
N LEU A 298 -17.54 6.49 1.98
CA LEU A 298 -16.31 7.28 1.76
C LEU A 298 -15.44 6.65 0.67
N PHE A 299 -15.23 5.33 0.71
CA PHE A 299 -14.46 4.62 -0.32
C PHE A 299 -15.16 4.60 -1.68
N GLN A 300 -16.49 4.44 -1.74
CA GLN A 300 -17.28 4.59 -2.97
C GLN A 300 -17.12 5.99 -3.58
N PHE A 301 -17.12 7.05 -2.76
CA PHE A 301 -16.90 8.42 -3.24
C PHE A 301 -15.47 8.63 -3.78
N MET A 302 -14.45 8.18 -3.04
CA MET A 302 -13.05 8.27 -3.48
C MET A 302 -12.78 7.43 -4.73
N SER A 303 -13.45 6.27 -4.84
CA SER A 303 -13.41 5.40 -6.01
C SER A 303 -14.05 6.05 -7.23
N ALA A 304 -15.26 6.60 -7.10
CA ALA A 304 -15.93 7.33 -8.18
C ALA A 304 -15.16 8.58 -8.64
N ALA A 305 -14.62 9.35 -7.69
CA ALA A 305 -13.76 10.50 -7.98
C ALA A 305 -12.45 10.07 -8.69
N GLY A 306 -11.81 9.01 -8.20
CA GLY A 306 -10.60 8.44 -8.77
C GLY A 306 -10.80 7.89 -10.19
N LEU A 307 -11.89 7.17 -10.43
CA LEU A 307 -12.27 6.66 -11.75
C LEU A 307 -12.53 7.79 -12.74
N LEU A 308 -13.29 8.83 -12.34
CA LEU A 308 -13.55 10.00 -13.17
C LEU A 308 -12.26 10.75 -13.51
N MET A 309 -11.38 10.92 -12.52
CA MET A 309 -10.06 11.53 -12.69
C MET A 309 -9.14 10.72 -13.58
N HIS A 310 -9.12 9.40 -13.45
CA HIS A 310 -8.34 8.51 -14.30
C HIS A 310 -8.86 8.54 -15.74
N ALA A 311 -10.18 8.44 -15.93
CA ALA A 311 -10.81 8.56 -17.25
C ALA A 311 -10.49 9.92 -17.91
N LYS A 312 -10.58 11.03 -17.15
CA LYS A 312 -10.16 12.37 -17.61
C LYS A 312 -8.70 12.39 -18.03
N ALA A 313 -7.78 11.95 -17.15
CA ALA A 313 -6.34 11.99 -17.42
C ALA A 313 -5.96 11.11 -18.60
N THR A 314 -6.55 9.92 -18.73
CA THR A 314 -6.35 9.02 -19.87
C THR A 314 -6.88 9.65 -21.16
N ALA A 315 -8.11 10.19 -21.17
CA ALA A 315 -8.66 10.85 -22.36
C ALA A 315 -7.83 12.06 -22.80
N VAL A 316 -7.47 12.95 -21.86
CA VAL A 316 -6.64 14.15 -22.12
C VAL A 316 -5.23 13.75 -22.55
N GLY A 317 -4.62 12.76 -21.87
CA GLY A 317 -3.29 12.25 -22.17
C GLY A 317 -3.20 11.63 -23.56
N LEU A 318 -4.17 10.80 -23.95
CA LEU A 318 -4.27 10.25 -25.30
C LEU A 318 -4.49 11.36 -26.33
N TRP A 319 -5.46 12.25 -26.10
CA TRP A 319 -5.80 13.33 -27.04
C TRP A 319 -4.60 14.21 -27.39
N HIS A 320 -3.81 14.63 -26.39
CA HIS A 320 -2.63 15.48 -26.61
C HIS A 320 -1.42 14.74 -27.21
N ASN A 321 -1.41 13.41 -27.24
CA ASN A 321 -0.28 12.62 -27.74
C ASN A 321 -0.55 11.85 -29.04
N MET A 322 -1.81 11.76 -29.49
CA MET A 322 -2.19 11.24 -30.80
C MET A 322 -1.38 11.94 -31.91
N PRO A 323 -0.54 11.22 -32.67
CA PRO A 323 0.18 11.83 -33.79
C PRO A 323 -0.83 12.28 -34.86
N GLU A 324 -0.58 13.40 -35.52
CA GLU A 324 -1.45 13.85 -36.60
C GLU A 324 -1.41 12.92 -37.82
N ALA A 325 -2.51 12.92 -38.59
CA ALA A 325 -2.55 12.26 -39.88
C ALA A 325 -1.75 13.10 -40.90
N TYR A 326 -0.44 12.91 -40.88
CA TYR A 326 0.49 13.67 -41.71
C TYR A 326 0.17 13.49 -43.20
N LYS A 327 -0.03 14.60 -43.90
CA LYS A 327 -0.10 14.66 -45.36
C LYS A 327 1.09 15.47 -45.84
N HIS A 328 2.02 14.86 -46.57
CA HIS A 328 3.02 15.64 -47.29
C HIS A 328 2.33 16.58 -48.28
N ARG A 329 2.89 17.79 -48.47
CA ARG A 329 2.35 18.77 -49.43
C ARG A 329 2.28 18.24 -50.88
N HIS A 330 3.06 17.20 -51.18
CA HIS A 330 3.11 16.53 -52.48
C HIS A 330 2.32 15.21 -52.54
N SER A 331 1.80 14.70 -51.41
CA SER A 331 1.05 13.43 -51.35
C SER A 331 -0.27 13.46 -52.11
N ILE A 332 -0.79 14.67 -52.39
CA ILE A 332 -1.94 14.90 -53.29
C ILE A 332 -1.70 14.31 -54.69
N LYS A 333 -0.44 14.17 -55.13
CA LYS A 333 -0.08 13.65 -56.47
C LYS A 333 0.60 12.28 -56.45
N ILE A 334 0.84 11.68 -55.30
CA ILE A 334 1.53 10.39 -55.15
C ILE A 334 0.56 9.41 -54.47
N PRO A 335 -0.05 8.45 -55.19
CA PRO A 335 -1.06 7.56 -54.61
C PRO A 335 -0.51 6.66 -53.50
N PHE A 336 0.80 6.41 -53.48
CA PHE A 336 1.50 5.65 -52.43
C PHE A 336 1.68 6.42 -51.11
N ASP A 337 1.54 7.74 -51.10
CA ASP A 337 1.77 8.61 -49.92
C ASP A 337 0.42 8.94 -49.21
N THR A 338 -0.57 8.07 -49.37
CA THR A 338 -1.90 8.18 -48.75
C THR A 338 -2.14 7.17 -47.63
N GLU A 339 -1.07 6.66 -47.01
CA GLU A 339 -1.14 5.90 -45.76
C GLU A 339 -1.62 6.78 -44.60
N LYS A 340 -2.93 6.91 -44.49
CA LYS A 340 -3.59 7.31 -43.25
C LYS A 340 -3.23 6.25 -42.20
N ARG A 341 -2.24 6.54 -41.35
CA ARG A 341 -1.93 5.75 -40.15
C ARG A 341 -3.22 5.28 -39.51
N SER A 342 -3.36 3.99 -39.29
CA SER A 342 -4.63 3.43 -38.82
C SER A 342 -5.02 4.08 -37.49
N LYS A 343 -6.32 4.13 -37.20
CA LYS A 343 -6.80 4.64 -35.90
C LYS A 343 -6.11 3.90 -34.75
N TRP A 344 -5.85 2.60 -34.95
CA TRP A 344 -5.11 1.73 -34.03
C TRP A 344 -3.66 2.18 -33.82
N GLU A 345 -2.88 2.41 -34.87
CA GLU A 345 -1.50 2.95 -34.75
C GLU A 345 -1.48 4.30 -34.03
N ARG A 346 -2.42 5.20 -34.34
CA ARG A 346 -2.51 6.52 -33.70
C ARG A 346 -2.79 6.39 -32.20
N SER A 347 -3.72 5.50 -31.79
CA SER A 347 -3.99 5.23 -30.38
C SER A 347 -2.85 4.49 -29.68
N ALA A 348 -2.23 3.50 -30.34
CA ALA A 348 -1.11 2.75 -29.78
C ALA A 348 0.10 3.68 -29.54
N THR A 349 0.44 4.53 -30.51
CA THR A 349 1.49 5.57 -30.36
C THR A 349 1.16 6.55 -29.22
N ALA A 350 -0.12 6.88 -29.02
CA ALA A 350 -0.53 7.76 -27.93
C ALA A 350 -0.39 7.10 -26.55
N VAL A 351 -0.80 5.83 -26.43
CA VAL A 351 -0.60 5.01 -25.22
C VAL A 351 0.90 4.86 -24.91
N GLU A 352 1.70 4.52 -25.92
CA GLU A 352 3.16 4.39 -25.82
C GLU A 352 3.81 5.68 -25.31
N LYS A 353 3.40 6.86 -25.82
CA LYS A 353 3.89 8.15 -25.32
C LYS A 353 3.43 8.47 -23.89
N VAL A 354 2.24 8.04 -23.48
CA VAL A 354 1.75 8.25 -22.10
C VAL A 354 2.54 7.38 -21.13
N LEU A 355 2.63 6.08 -21.38
CA LEU A 355 3.38 5.15 -20.53
C LEU A 355 4.88 5.44 -20.56
N GLY A 356 5.44 5.66 -21.75
CA GLY A 356 6.84 6.00 -21.99
C GLY A 356 7.28 7.34 -21.41
N SER A 357 6.35 8.24 -21.08
CA SER A 357 6.68 9.52 -20.41
C SER A 357 7.37 9.36 -19.06
N MET A 358 7.31 8.17 -18.45
CA MET A 358 8.13 7.81 -17.28
C MET A 358 9.64 7.94 -17.56
N THR A 359 10.08 7.93 -18.83
CA THR A 359 11.48 8.13 -19.24
C THR A 359 11.80 9.57 -19.69
N ASP A 360 10.81 10.46 -19.80
CA ASP A 360 11.02 11.87 -20.23
C ASP A 360 11.94 12.65 -19.27
N HIS A 361 11.77 12.42 -17.96
CA HIS A 361 12.38 13.26 -16.91
C HIS A 361 12.40 12.52 -15.56
N PRO A 362 13.50 12.58 -14.78
CA PRO A 362 13.67 11.80 -13.55
C PRO A 362 12.59 12.02 -12.47
N ALA A 363 11.99 13.21 -12.37
CA ALA A 363 10.86 13.44 -11.46
C ALA A 363 9.61 12.62 -11.87
N VAL A 364 9.36 12.47 -13.17
CA VAL A 364 8.27 11.65 -13.72
C VAL A 364 8.64 10.16 -13.60
N THR A 365 9.92 9.82 -13.75
CA THR A 365 10.42 8.46 -13.47
C THR A 365 10.16 8.05 -12.03
N GLY A 366 10.39 8.95 -11.07
CA GLY A 366 10.06 8.73 -9.65
C GLY A 366 8.57 8.48 -9.46
N ALA A 367 7.72 9.38 -9.98
CA ALA A 367 6.27 9.24 -9.87
C ALA A 367 5.75 7.93 -10.49
N GLY A 368 6.18 7.57 -11.70
CA GLY A 368 5.74 6.34 -12.38
C GLY A 368 6.20 5.07 -11.65
N ARG A 369 7.44 5.03 -11.16
CA ARG A 369 7.94 3.92 -10.32
C ARG A 369 7.14 3.77 -9.04
N ASP A 370 6.80 4.87 -8.37
CA ASP A 370 6.01 4.86 -7.15
C ASP A 370 4.58 4.34 -7.42
N VAL A 371 3.92 4.75 -8.51
CA VAL A 371 2.61 4.22 -8.94
C VAL A 371 2.66 2.70 -9.16
N LEU A 372 3.66 2.21 -9.89
CA LEU A 372 3.81 0.79 -10.18
C LEU A 372 4.08 -0.03 -8.90
N MET A 373 4.92 0.49 -8.00
CA MET A 373 5.18 -0.15 -6.70
C MET A 373 3.93 -0.15 -5.81
N CYS A 374 3.16 0.94 -5.75
CA CYS A 374 1.87 0.98 -5.04
C CYS A 374 0.89 -0.05 -5.58
N GLY A 375 0.73 -0.13 -6.92
CA GLY A 375 -0.17 -1.09 -7.58
C GLY A 375 0.22 -2.55 -7.31
N LEU A 376 1.51 -2.88 -7.40
CA LEU A 376 2.02 -4.20 -7.03
C LEU A 376 1.74 -4.52 -5.56
N SER A 377 2.02 -3.56 -4.66
CA SER A 377 1.82 -3.71 -3.21
C SER A 377 0.34 -3.88 -2.84
N LEU A 378 -0.58 -3.20 -3.55
CA LEU A 378 -2.03 -3.31 -3.36
C LEU A 378 -2.56 -4.71 -3.66
N GLY A 379 -2.24 -5.25 -4.84
CA GLY A 379 -2.70 -6.60 -5.21
C GLY A 379 -2.07 -7.69 -4.35
N LEU A 380 -0.81 -7.54 -3.97
CA LEU A 380 -0.17 -8.44 -3.01
C LEU A 380 -0.85 -8.35 -1.63
N TRP A 381 -1.19 -7.16 -1.15
CA TRP A 381 -1.92 -6.99 0.12
C TRP A 381 -3.30 -7.64 0.07
N ALA A 382 -4.07 -7.42 -1.01
CA ALA A 382 -5.39 -8.04 -1.20
C ALA A 382 -5.32 -9.58 -1.18
N ALA A 383 -4.33 -10.17 -1.83
CA ALA A 383 -4.13 -11.62 -1.85
C ALA A 383 -3.65 -12.19 -0.50
N VAL A 384 -2.71 -11.50 0.15
CA VAL A 384 -2.18 -11.88 1.48
C VAL A 384 -3.24 -11.84 2.57
N ARG A 385 -4.25 -10.97 2.42
CA ARG A 385 -5.32 -10.78 3.38
C ARG A 385 -6.61 -11.56 3.07
N ALA A 386 -6.66 -12.26 1.93
CA ALA A 386 -7.87 -12.86 1.34
C ALA A 386 -9.09 -11.93 1.39
N MET A 387 -8.97 -10.76 0.74
CA MET A 387 -10.06 -9.79 0.68
C MET A 387 -11.25 -10.34 -0.10
N ASP A 388 -12.44 -10.36 0.51
CA ASP A 388 -13.66 -10.71 -0.24
C ASP A 388 -13.83 -9.77 -1.45
N THR A 389 -13.84 -10.37 -2.63
CA THR A 389 -14.13 -9.68 -3.90
C THR A 389 -15.47 -8.97 -3.87
N GLY A 390 -16.45 -9.49 -3.11
CA GLY A 390 -17.73 -8.86 -2.84
C GLY A 390 -17.58 -7.51 -2.13
N ASP A 391 -16.80 -7.45 -1.05
CA ASP A 391 -16.53 -6.22 -0.29
C ASP A 391 -15.68 -5.21 -1.08
N MET A 392 -14.73 -5.71 -1.89
CA MET A 392 -13.96 -4.88 -2.81
C MET A 392 -14.86 -4.19 -3.85
N LEU A 393 -15.80 -4.93 -4.45
CA LEU A 393 -16.79 -4.39 -5.39
C LEU A 393 -17.80 -3.47 -4.70
N GLN A 394 -18.22 -3.81 -3.47
CA GLN A 394 -19.10 -2.97 -2.65
C GLN A 394 -18.46 -1.60 -2.37
N SER A 395 -17.14 -1.58 -2.12
CA SER A 395 -16.35 -0.37 -1.87
C SER A 395 -16.16 0.52 -3.10
N ILE A 396 -16.53 0.05 -4.30
CA ILE A 396 -16.44 0.80 -5.56
C ILE A 396 -17.81 1.25 -6.05
N VAL A 397 -18.78 0.34 -6.08
CA VAL A 397 -20.03 0.53 -6.84
C VAL A 397 -21.16 0.97 -5.90
N PRO A 398 -21.66 2.22 -6.01
CA PRO A 398 -22.78 2.68 -5.20
C PRO A 398 -24.01 1.80 -5.41
N GLY A 399 -24.56 1.28 -4.31
CA GLY A 399 -25.75 0.42 -4.34
C GLY A 399 -25.49 -1.04 -4.70
N TYR A 400 -24.26 -1.43 -5.03
CA TYR A 400 -23.90 -2.85 -5.06
C TYR A 400 -24.04 -3.43 -3.65
N LYS A 401 -24.62 -4.62 -3.57
CA LYS A 401 -24.64 -5.46 -2.37
C LYS A 401 -24.09 -6.81 -2.81
N ALA A 402 -22.98 -7.22 -2.20
CA ALA A 402 -22.54 -8.59 -2.32
C ALA A 402 -23.70 -9.50 -1.84
N ALA A 403 -23.93 -10.61 -2.54
CA ALA A 403 -24.86 -11.62 -2.06
C ALA A 403 -24.20 -12.32 -0.88
N SER A 404 -24.56 -11.93 0.35
CA SER A 404 -23.91 -12.38 1.59
C SER A 404 -23.92 -13.90 1.71
N GLY A 405 -22.80 -14.51 1.31
CA GLY A 405 -22.59 -15.95 1.28
C GLY A 405 -22.10 -16.51 2.60
N LEU A 406 -22.68 -16.10 3.73
CA LEU A 406 -22.59 -16.75 5.05
C LEU A 406 -23.54 -16.02 6.03
N GLN A 407 -24.48 -16.76 6.62
CA GLN A 407 -25.21 -16.27 7.80
C GLN A 407 -24.27 -16.32 9.01
N PRO A 408 -24.34 -15.36 9.96
CA PRO A 408 -23.77 -15.59 11.28
C PRO A 408 -24.49 -16.78 11.89
N THR A 409 -23.74 -17.82 12.25
CA THR A 409 -24.31 -19.02 12.87
C THR A 409 -24.65 -18.67 14.32
N ASP A 410 -25.93 -18.67 14.68
CA ASP A 410 -26.34 -18.49 16.08
C ASP A 410 -25.65 -19.55 16.96
N PRO A 411 -24.89 -19.17 18.01
CA PRO A 411 -24.17 -20.10 18.87
C PRO A 411 -25.12 -20.77 19.89
N THR A 412 -26.28 -21.24 19.46
CA THR A 412 -27.27 -21.92 20.31
C THR A 412 -28.10 -22.95 19.54
N GLN A 413 -27.43 -23.98 19.01
CA GLN A 413 -28.04 -25.31 18.81
C GLN A 413 -26.97 -26.38 18.56
N LEU A 414 -26.65 -27.16 19.61
CA LEU A 414 -26.00 -28.45 19.47
C LEU A 414 -27.06 -29.48 19.03
N PRO A 415 -26.92 -30.14 17.86
CA PRO A 415 -27.80 -31.24 17.50
C PRO A 415 -27.40 -32.48 18.30
N VAL A 416 -28.14 -32.76 19.37
CA VAL A 416 -28.02 -34.01 20.13
C VAL A 416 -28.36 -35.19 19.21
N LYS A 417 -27.41 -36.13 19.12
CA LYS A 417 -27.54 -37.40 18.41
C LYS A 417 -28.63 -38.27 19.06
N ALA A 418 -29.60 -38.71 18.26
CA ALA A 418 -30.56 -39.76 18.63
C ALA A 418 -30.73 -40.75 17.47
N GLU A 419 -30.78 -42.05 17.77
CA GLU A 419 -30.81 -43.15 16.78
C GLU A 419 -32.22 -43.74 16.59
N SER A 420 -32.57 -43.99 15.31
CA SER A 420 -33.43 -45.10 14.83
C SER A 420 -34.94 -45.13 15.18
N PRO A 421 -35.78 -45.96 14.50
CA PRO A 421 -35.55 -46.82 13.33
C PRO A 421 -36.56 -46.66 12.14
N ALA A 422 -36.32 -47.49 11.11
CA ALA A 422 -36.96 -47.70 9.80
C ALA A 422 -38.49 -47.82 9.61
N ALA A 423 -38.97 -47.43 8.41
CA ALA A 423 -39.96 -48.10 7.52
C ALA A 423 -40.16 -47.23 6.24
N GLU A 424 -39.73 -47.60 5.03
CA GLU A 424 -40.41 -48.42 3.98
C GLU A 424 -41.58 -47.78 3.19
N GLY A 425 -41.54 -47.90 1.85
CA GLY A 425 -42.60 -47.50 0.88
C GLY A 425 -42.19 -46.34 -0.06
N GLN A 426 -41.63 -46.56 -1.27
CA GLN A 426 -42.33 -46.79 -2.56
C GLN A 426 -43.45 -45.75 -2.86
N LYS A 427 -43.55 -45.11 -4.04
CA LYS A 427 -42.98 -45.38 -5.39
C LYS A 427 -43.17 -44.16 -6.34
N GLN A 428 -42.29 -44.00 -7.33
CA GLN A 428 -42.51 -43.61 -8.76
C GLN A 428 -43.46 -42.43 -9.17
N ALA A 429 -43.26 -41.70 -10.27
CA ALA A 429 -42.11 -41.51 -11.18
C ALA A 429 -42.40 -40.37 -12.20
N SER A 430 -41.31 -39.88 -12.83
CA SER A 430 -41.18 -39.37 -14.22
C SER A 430 -41.35 -37.86 -14.49
N ALA A 431 -40.63 -37.24 -15.44
CA ALA A 431 -39.32 -37.56 -16.05
C ALA A 431 -38.80 -36.37 -16.89
N SER A 432 -37.49 -36.06 -16.83
CA SER A 432 -36.60 -35.47 -17.86
C SER A 432 -35.31 -34.95 -17.20
N SER A 433 -34.22 -35.75 -17.13
CA SER A 433 -33.12 -35.84 -18.12
C SER A 433 -32.22 -34.57 -18.14
N SER A 434 -31.13 -34.53 -17.36
CA SER A 434 -29.76 -35.01 -17.69
C SER A 434 -28.96 -33.99 -18.55
N THR A 435 -27.67 -33.71 -18.39
CA THR A 435 -26.52 -34.35 -17.69
C THR A 435 -25.40 -33.27 -17.56
N ALA A 436 -24.27 -33.37 -16.83
CA ALA A 436 -23.61 -34.45 -16.09
C ALA A 436 -22.78 -33.88 -14.89
N LEU A 437 -21.78 -34.64 -14.40
CA LEU A 437 -20.88 -34.28 -13.30
C LEU A 437 -19.41 -34.17 -13.75
N ARG A 438 -18.56 -33.53 -12.93
CA ARG A 438 -17.24 -34.09 -12.60
C ARG A 438 -16.74 -33.67 -11.21
N ARG A 439 -16.86 -34.56 -10.22
CA ARG A 439 -16.23 -34.44 -8.89
C ARG A 439 -15.20 -35.57 -8.77
N ARG A 440 -13.92 -35.26 -8.56
CA ARG A 440 -12.84 -36.26 -8.47
C ARG A 440 -12.37 -36.36 -7.02
N ALA A 441 -12.72 -37.45 -6.35
CA ALA A 441 -12.13 -37.81 -5.06
C ALA A 441 -10.82 -38.58 -5.31
N ASN A 442 -9.76 -38.27 -4.57
CA ASN A 442 -8.55 -39.07 -4.54
C ASN A 442 -8.56 -39.96 -3.28
N LEU A 443 -8.60 -41.27 -3.49
CA LEU A 443 -8.35 -42.27 -2.46
C LEU A 443 -6.84 -42.54 -2.37
N SER A 444 -6.30 -42.59 -1.16
CA SER A 444 -4.93 -43.04 -0.92
C SER A 444 -4.83 -44.55 -1.10
N VAL A 445 -3.86 -45.01 -1.90
CA VAL A 445 -3.49 -46.43 -1.97
C VAL A 445 -2.09 -46.59 -1.40
N SER A 446 -2.01 -47.28 -0.27
CA SER A 446 -0.77 -47.85 0.25
C SER A 446 -0.72 -49.36 -0.02
N SER A 447 0.51 -49.87 -0.14
CA SER A 447 0.96 -51.23 0.24
C SER A 447 1.31 -52.24 -0.87
N ILE A 448 2.30 -53.06 -0.51
CA ILE A 448 2.69 -54.39 -1.02
C ILE A 448 3.41 -54.43 -2.39
N SER A 449 4.73 -54.62 -2.31
CA SER A 449 5.55 -55.25 -3.36
C SER A 449 6.63 -56.12 -2.73
N SER A 450 6.40 -57.44 -2.66
CA SER A 450 7.44 -58.44 -2.36
C SER A 450 6.98 -59.86 -2.68
N SER A 451 7.65 -60.53 -3.63
CA SER A 451 7.66 -62.01 -3.70
C SER A 451 8.90 -62.53 -4.46
N ASN A 452 9.84 -63.06 -3.67
CA ASN A 452 10.77 -64.17 -3.93
C ASN A 452 11.52 -64.31 -5.28
N SER A 453 12.85 -64.30 -5.20
CA SER A 453 13.69 -65.45 -5.61
C SER A 453 15.04 -65.44 -4.86
N PRO A 454 15.71 -66.59 -4.65
CA PRO A 454 16.88 -66.72 -3.75
C PRO A 454 18.24 -66.77 -4.48
N GLY A 455 19.34 -66.50 -3.78
CA GLY A 455 20.70 -66.77 -4.27
C GLY A 455 21.84 -66.28 -3.35
N ASP A 456 22.70 -67.23 -2.97
CA ASP A 456 24.10 -67.17 -2.50
C ASP A 456 24.61 -66.25 -1.37
N GLU A 457 25.10 -66.96 -0.34
CA GLU A 457 26.45 -66.90 0.26
C GLU A 457 27.28 -65.59 0.25
N GLY A 458 27.84 -65.24 1.42
CA GLY A 458 28.92 -64.25 1.50
C GLY A 458 29.10 -63.61 2.88
N SER A 459 29.85 -64.26 3.76
CA SER A 459 30.22 -63.67 5.06
C SER A 459 31.15 -62.45 4.92
N GLN A 460 30.93 -61.38 5.68
CA GLN A 460 31.95 -60.78 6.56
C GLN A 460 31.43 -59.60 7.42
N THR A 461 31.56 -59.75 8.74
CA THR A 461 31.62 -58.63 9.71
C THR A 461 33.08 -58.15 9.79
N PRO A 462 33.45 -56.93 10.25
CA PRO A 462 33.22 -56.53 11.66
C PRO A 462 33.15 -55.01 12.01
N LYS A 463 32.63 -54.72 13.23
CA LYS A 463 33.04 -53.65 14.19
C LYS A 463 33.03 -52.17 13.69
N TRP A 464 32.60 -51.16 14.46
CA TRP A 464 32.78 -50.95 15.91
C TRP A 464 31.96 -49.73 16.42
N ARG A 465 31.68 -49.68 17.74
CA ARG A 465 31.32 -48.50 18.61
C ARG A 465 30.25 -47.50 18.07
N GLY A 466 29.23 -47.10 18.83
CA GLY A 466 28.91 -47.30 20.25
C GLY A 466 28.23 -46.05 20.80
N ARG A 467 27.03 -46.16 21.38
CA ARG A 467 26.31 -45.03 22.00
C ARG A 467 25.70 -45.49 23.35
N PRO A 468 25.63 -44.65 24.40
CA PRO A 468 25.41 -45.15 25.76
C PRO A 468 24.01 -45.72 25.98
N ARG A 469 23.95 -46.86 26.67
CA ARG A 469 22.72 -47.54 27.08
C ARG A 469 22.13 -46.78 28.27
N LYS A 470 21.00 -46.10 28.10
CA LYS A 470 20.27 -45.50 29.23
C LYS A 470 19.70 -46.62 30.09
N VAL A 471 19.92 -46.55 31.41
CA VAL A 471 19.51 -47.60 32.36
C VAL A 471 17.98 -47.71 32.37
N LYS A 472 17.49 -48.95 32.38
CA LYS A 472 16.07 -49.28 32.50
C LYS A 472 15.69 -49.14 33.98
N ALA A 473 14.94 -48.09 34.32
CA ALA A 473 14.25 -48.02 35.60
C ALA A 473 13.07 -49.01 35.63
N GLU A 474 12.69 -49.42 36.83
CA GLU A 474 11.57 -50.35 37.09
C GLU A 474 10.21 -49.67 36.84
N PRO A 475 9.14 -50.44 36.61
CA PRO A 475 7.81 -49.87 36.41
C PRO A 475 7.26 -49.30 37.72
N GLU A 476 7.13 -47.97 37.78
CA GLU A 476 6.23 -47.34 38.77
C GLU A 476 4.76 -47.67 38.44
N PRO A 477 3.89 -47.72 39.46
CA PRO A 477 2.48 -48.07 39.28
C PRO A 477 1.72 -47.03 38.44
N ASP A 478 0.57 -47.43 37.90
CA ASP A 478 -0.29 -46.59 37.09
C ASP A 478 -0.56 -45.23 37.76
N PRO A 479 -0.43 -44.10 37.03
CA PRO A 479 -0.88 -42.82 37.55
C PRO A 479 -2.41 -42.85 37.64
N GLU A 480 -2.91 -42.87 38.87
CA GLU A 480 -4.32 -42.59 39.18
C GLU A 480 -4.74 -41.27 38.50
N ASP A 481 -5.99 -41.21 38.02
CA ASP A 481 -6.53 -40.05 37.33
C ASP A 481 -6.30 -38.75 38.12
N VAL A 482 -5.36 -37.92 37.66
CA VAL A 482 -5.15 -36.57 38.20
C VAL A 482 -6.33 -35.70 37.74
N PRO A 483 -7.25 -35.30 38.64
CA PRO A 483 -8.39 -34.49 38.24
C PRO A 483 -7.92 -33.03 38.18
N GLY A 484 -7.57 -32.56 36.99
CA GLY A 484 -7.08 -31.19 36.84
C GLY A 484 -6.39 -30.80 35.53
N ASP A 485 -6.38 -31.63 34.48
CA ASP A 485 -5.99 -31.16 33.14
C ASP A 485 -7.19 -30.41 32.51
N GLU A 486 -7.59 -29.31 33.16
CA GLU A 486 -8.59 -28.38 32.63
C GLU A 486 -8.06 -27.85 31.29
N THR A 487 -8.75 -28.22 30.21
CA THR A 487 -8.50 -27.68 28.88
C THR A 487 -8.53 -26.16 29.00
N TYR A 488 -7.37 -25.50 28.81
CA TYR A 488 -7.21 -24.07 29.09
C TYR A 488 -8.33 -23.26 28.45
N GLU A 489 -9.28 -22.84 29.29
CA GLU A 489 -10.38 -21.98 28.94
C GLU A 489 -9.90 -20.53 29.12
N PRO A 490 -9.51 -19.82 28.05
CA PRO A 490 -9.04 -18.44 28.18
C PRO A 490 -10.08 -17.58 28.89
N ASP A 491 -9.59 -16.69 29.74
CA ASP A 491 -10.43 -15.75 30.50
C ASP A 491 -11.33 -14.91 29.58
N ALA A 492 -12.43 -14.36 30.09
CA ALA A 492 -13.44 -13.68 29.25
C ALA A 492 -12.84 -12.51 28.45
N ASP A 493 -11.95 -11.73 29.07
CA ASP A 493 -11.20 -10.65 28.43
C ASP A 493 -10.19 -11.17 27.38
N VAL A 494 -9.63 -12.36 27.60
CA VAL A 494 -8.72 -13.00 26.63
C VAL A 494 -9.51 -13.49 25.41
N ARG A 495 -10.71 -14.08 25.60
CA ARG A 495 -11.64 -14.41 24.50
C ARG A 495 -12.05 -13.17 23.72
N ALA A 496 -12.44 -12.09 24.41
CA ALA A 496 -12.79 -10.82 23.77
C ALA A 496 -11.60 -10.21 22.98
N SER A 497 -10.37 -10.32 23.51
CA SER A 497 -9.16 -9.90 22.78
C SER A 497 -8.81 -10.79 21.58
N ALA A 498 -9.24 -12.06 21.61
CA ALA A 498 -9.05 -13.02 20.53
C ALA A 498 -10.10 -12.86 19.41
N THR A 499 -11.35 -12.53 19.74
CA THR A 499 -12.40 -12.21 18.75
C THR A 499 -12.20 -10.85 18.09
N LEU A 500 -11.59 -9.88 18.78
CA LEU A 500 -11.14 -8.59 18.21
C LEU A 500 -9.78 -8.65 17.50
N GLY A 501 -9.12 -9.81 17.51
CA GLY A 501 -7.77 -9.98 16.95
C GLY A 501 -7.78 -10.17 15.44
N ASP A 502 -6.86 -9.49 14.74
CA ASP A 502 -6.62 -9.68 13.31
C ASP A 502 -6.20 -11.12 12.98
N VAL A 503 -7.13 -11.90 12.44
CA VAL A 503 -6.84 -13.20 11.84
C VAL A 503 -6.31 -12.97 10.41
N VAL A 504 -5.07 -13.35 10.18
CA VAL A 504 -4.58 -13.67 8.83
C VAL A 504 -5.12 -15.07 8.51
N PRO A 505 -5.78 -15.28 7.35
CA PRO A 505 -6.24 -16.60 6.95
C PRO A 505 -5.12 -17.64 6.98
N ASP A 506 -5.43 -18.85 7.45
CA ASP A 506 -4.52 -20.00 7.43
C ASP A 506 -4.48 -20.69 6.04
N ASP A 507 -5.36 -20.27 5.11
CA ASP A 507 -5.46 -20.76 3.72
C ASP A 507 -4.40 -20.15 2.76
N ASP A 508 -4.29 -20.71 1.55
CA ASP A 508 -3.45 -20.20 0.46
C ASP A 508 -3.79 -18.74 0.07
N PHE A 509 -2.82 -18.00 -0.49
CA PHE A 509 -3.02 -16.63 -0.95
C PHE A 509 -4.15 -16.50 -1.96
N ASP A 510 -5.07 -15.56 -1.73
CA ASP A 510 -6.18 -15.30 -2.65
C ASP A 510 -5.74 -14.48 -3.86
N TRP A 511 -5.23 -15.19 -4.86
CA TRP A 511 -4.85 -14.60 -6.14
C TRP A 511 -6.06 -14.06 -6.93
N GLU A 512 -7.30 -14.44 -6.62
CA GLU A 512 -8.49 -13.84 -7.25
C GLU A 512 -8.65 -12.39 -6.75
N ALA A 513 -8.64 -12.17 -5.43
CA ALA A 513 -8.63 -10.84 -4.82
C ALA A 513 -7.44 -9.98 -5.29
N GLY A 514 -6.24 -10.55 -5.35
CA GLY A 514 -5.06 -9.88 -5.88
C GLY A 514 -5.19 -9.49 -7.36
N SER A 515 -5.71 -10.38 -8.19
CA SER A 515 -5.95 -10.12 -9.62
C SER A 515 -7.02 -9.05 -9.83
N LEU A 516 -8.08 -9.05 -9.02
CA LEU A 516 -9.14 -8.04 -9.05
C LEU A 516 -8.58 -6.66 -8.67
N ALA A 517 -7.77 -6.57 -7.62
CA ALA A 517 -7.10 -5.33 -7.22
C ALA A 517 -6.22 -4.75 -8.34
N TRP A 518 -5.47 -5.61 -9.06
CA TRP A 518 -4.68 -5.18 -10.23
C TRP A 518 -5.55 -4.79 -11.42
N ALA A 519 -6.62 -5.52 -11.72
CA ALA A 519 -7.55 -5.18 -12.80
C ALA A 519 -8.23 -3.81 -12.56
N LEU A 520 -8.69 -3.56 -11.33
CA LEU A 520 -9.26 -2.28 -10.91
C LEU A 520 -8.24 -1.15 -10.95
N THR A 521 -6.98 -1.41 -10.58
CA THR A 521 -5.87 -0.46 -10.69
C THR A 521 -5.55 -0.13 -12.15
N ALA A 522 -5.55 -1.13 -13.05
CA ALA A 522 -5.22 -0.95 -14.46
C ALA A 522 -6.33 -0.26 -15.26
N LEU A 523 -7.60 -0.55 -14.96
CA LEU A 523 -8.76 0.00 -15.68
C LEU A 523 -9.27 1.32 -15.07
N GLY A 524 -9.28 1.42 -13.74
CA GLY A 524 -9.79 2.58 -13.00
C GLY A 524 -8.71 3.51 -12.44
N GLY A 525 -7.43 3.19 -12.63
CA GLY A 525 -6.31 3.89 -12.03
C GLY A 525 -6.08 3.54 -10.56
N LEU A 526 -4.88 3.89 -10.06
CA LEU A 526 -4.43 3.56 -8.70
C LEU A 526 -5.41 4.00 -7.59
N GLY A 527 -6.10 5.13 -7.75
CA GLY A 527 -7.09 5.61 -6.78
C GLY A 527 -8.32 4.70 -6.63
N THR A 528 -8.80 4.14 -7.73
CA THR A 528 -9.95 3.20 -7.76
C THR A 528 -9.56 1.88 -7.12
N GLY A 529 -8.42 1.30 -7.53
CA GLY A 529 -7.88 0.08 -6.94
C GLY A 529 -7.55 0.22 -5.44
N SER A 530 -6.96 1.35 -5.04
CA SER A 530 -6.73 1.68 -3.63
C SER A 530 -8.03 1.71 -2.83
N SER A 531 -9.06 2.40 -3.36
CA SER A 531 -10.34 2.54 -2.66
C SER A 531 -11.08 1.21 -2.51
N ALA A 532 -10.95 0.31 -3.48
CA ALA A 532 -11.49 -1.05 -3.40
C ALA A 532 -10.86 -1.88 -2.28
N VAL A 533 -9.52 -2.00 -2.28
CA VAL A 533 -8.76 -2.81 -1.32
C VAL A 533 -8.86 -2.23 0.10
N PHE A 534 -8.76 -0.92 0.23
CA PHE A 534 -8.81 -0.24 1.54
C PHE A 534 -10.22 -0.15 2.11
N GLY A 535 -11.23 -0.06 1.26
CA GLY A 535 -12.64 -0.19 1.66
C GLY A 535 -12.94 -1.58 2.19
N ALA A 536 -12.55 -2.62 1.45
CA ALA A 536 -12.69 -4.01 1.88
C ALA A 536 -11.99 -4.25 3.24
N GLU A 537 -10.71 -3.87 3.40
CA GLU A 537 -9.98 -4.02 4.68
C GLU A 537 -10.68 -3.32 5.86
N SER A 538 -11.38 -2.21 5.59
CA SER A 538 -12.12 -1.44 6.62
C SER A 538 -13.48 -2.03 6.98
N ILE A 539 -13.96 -3.06 6.25
CA ILE A 539 -15.34 -3.60 6.35
C ILE A 539 -15.34 -5.12 6.61
N SER A 540 -14.38 -5.88 6.10
CA SER A 540 -14.36 -7.36 6.06
C SER A 540 -14.06 -8.07 7.39
N ARG A 541 -14.33 -7.41 8.53
CA ARG A 541 -13.88 -7.80 9.87
C ARG A 541 -14.82 -7.37 10.97
#